data_AF-A0A9C8GJ39-F1
#
_entry.id   AF-A0A9C8GJ39-F1
#
_cell.length_a   1.000
_cell.length_b   1.000
_cell.length_c   1.000
_cell.angle_alpha   90.00
_cell.angle_beta   90.00
_cell.angle_gamma   90.00
#
_symmetry.space_group_name_H-M   'P 1'
#
loop_
_entity.id
_entity.type
_entity.pdbx_description
1 polymer ?
#
loop_
_entity_poly.entity_id
_entity_poly.type
_entity_poly.pdbx_seq_one_letter_code
_entity_poly.pdbx_strand_id
1 'polypeptide(L)'
;MRCNVPLSNYILKRVSALIARQGLAPIGVVVSNSMMGEVMPGIAEAVAGAPGCKLLLLINQPHFEIVGIERKALTKQIEAAIETIQQAIAASG
;
A
#
# COMPACT_ATOMS: atom_id res chain seq x y z
N MET A 1 -4.91 -11.90 -23.35
CA MET A 1 -4.10 -12.94 -22.68
C MET A 1 -4.71 -13.21 -21.31
N ARG A 2 -5.45 -14.32 -21.14
CA ARG A 2 -5.97 -14.74 -19.83
C ARG A 2 -4.95 -15.68 -19.22
N CYS A 3 -4.21 -15.21 -18.23
CA CYS A 3 -3.38 -16.09 -17.40
C CYS A 3 -4.32 -16.91 -16.49
N ASN A 4 -4.60 -18.13 -16.90
CA ASN A 4 -5.18 -19.17 -16.06
C ASN A 4 -4.11 -19.62 -15.05
N VAL A 5 -4.16 -19.15 -13.80
CA VAL A 5 -3.25 -19.59 -12.73
C VAL A 5 -3.94 -19.64 -11.37
N PRO A 6 -4.44 -20.82 -10.93
CA PRO A 6 -5.02 -21.00 -9.60
C PRO A 6 -4.03 -20.75 -8.43
N LEU A 7 -2.71 -20.73 -8.71
CA LEU A 7 -1.67 -20.38 -7.73
C LEU A 7 -1.50 -18.85 -7.53
N SER A 8 -1.87 -18.03 -8.51
CA SER A 8 -1.76 -16.56 -8.42
C SER A 8 -2.69 -16.02 -7.33
N ASN A 9 -3.91 -16.55 -7.24
CA ASN A 9 -4.87 -16.17 -6.21
C ASN A 9 -4.39 -16.41 -4.77
N TYR A 10 -3.50 -17.39 -4.53
CA TYR A 10 -2.97 -17.65 -3.21
C TYR A 10 -1.98 -16.57 -2.75
N ILE A 11 -1.09 -16.16 -3.65
CA ILE A 11 -0.12 -15.07 -3.42
C ILE A 11 -0.88 -13.75 -3.25
N LEU A 12 -1.83 -13.48 -4.14
CA LEU A 12 -2.66 -12.26 -4.06
C LEU A 12 -3.47 -12.20 -2.77
N LYS A 13 -4.09 -13.31 -2.35
CA LYS A 13 -4.79 -13.37 -1.06
C LYS A 13 -3.86 -13.16 0.12
N ARG A 14 -2.64 -13.71 0.11
CA ARG A 14 -1.68 -13.52 1.20
C ARG A 14 -1.16 -12.09 1.27
N VAL A 15 -0.82 -11.48 0.13
CA VAL A 15 -0.40 -10.08 0.10
C VAL A 15 -1.54 -9.17 0.57
N SER A 16 -2.77 -9.40 0.08
CA SER A 16 -3.95 -8.66 0.54
C SER A 16 -4.22 -8.85 2.04
N ALA A 17 -4.03 -10.06 2.57
CA ALA A 17 -4.20 -10.36 4.00
C ALA A 17 -3.11 -9.77 4.90
N LEU A 18 -1.86 -9.68 4.41
CA LEU A 18 -0.75 -9.05 5.15
C LEU A 18 -0.93 -7.54 5.30
N ILE A 19 -1.66 -6.91 4.37
CA ILE A 19 -1.90 -5.46 4.35
C ILE A 19 -3.28 -5.13 4.97
N ALA A 20 -3.92 -6.10 5.62
CA ALA A 20 -5.29 -5.97 6.12
C ALA A 20 -5.40 -5.14 7.41
N ARG A 21 -6.48 -4.33 7.44
CA ARG A 21 -6.98 -3.41 8.49
C ARG A 21 -6.22 -2.11 8.75
N GLN A 22 -4.92 -2.11 9.04
CA GLN A 22 -4.10 -0.89 9.23
C GLN A 22 -2.62 -1.16 8.87
N GLY A 23 -2.36 -1.52 7.62
CA GLY A 23 -1.00 -1.75 7.13
C GLY A 23 -0.31 -0.44 6.71
N LEU A 24 0.95 -0.28 7.12
CA LEU A 24 1.87 0.73 6.59
C LEU A 24 2.58 0.13 5.36
N ALA A 25 2.53 0.81 4.23
CA ALA A 25 3.22 0.35 3.02
C ALA A 25 3.71 1.54 2.19
N PRO A 26 4.73 1.39 1.32
CA PRO A 26 5.07 2.42 0.36
C PRO A 26 3.98 2.55 -0.72
N ILE A 27 3.78 3.76 -1.25
CA ILE A 27 2.80 3.97 -2.33
C ILE A 27 3.05 3.10 -3.58
N GLY A 28 4.30 2.69 -3.81
CA GLY A 28 4.65 1.81 -4.92
C GLY A 28 3.85 0.49 -4.95
N VAL A 29 3.38 -0.01 -3.80
CA VAL A 29 2.63 -1.28 -3.73
C VAL A 29 1.29 -1.26 -4.48
N VAL A 30 0.69 -0.07 -4.66
CA VAL A 30 -0.59 0.09 -5.36
C VAL A 30 -0.42 0.58 -6.80
N VAL A 31 0.80 0.91 -7.21
CA VAL A 31 1.09 1.36 -8.57
C VAL A 31 1.67 0.19 -9.34
N SER A 32 0.92 -0.29 -10.34
CA SER A 32 1.37 -1.39 -11.21
C SER A 32 2.71 -1.06 -11.88
N ASN A 33 3.56 -2.08 -12.02
CA ASN A 33 4.91 -2.01 -12.57
C ASN A 33 5.87 -1.09 -11.79
N SER A 34 5.55 -0.74 -10.54
CA SER A 34 6.45 0.02 -9.65
C SER A 34 7.49 -0.87 -9.00
N MET A 35 8.44 -0.24 -8.29
CA MET A 35 9.57 -0.92 -7.65
C MET A 35 10.35 -1.77 -8.68
N MET A 36 10.75 -1.14 -9.79
CA MET A 36 11.47 -1.80 -10.90
C MET A 36 10.72 -2.98 -11.56
N GLY A 37 9.38 -3.01 -11.47
CA GLY A 37 8.54 -4.05 -12.08
C GLY A 37 8.17 -5.19 -11.12
N GLU A 38 8.54 -5.10 -9.84
CA GLU A 38 8.17 -6.08 -8.81
C GLU A 38 6.66 -6.11 -8.53
N VAL A 39 5.97 -4.99 -8.76
CA VAL A 39 4.52 -4.90 -8.53
C VAL A 39 3.76 -5.31 -9.78
N MET A 40 3.34 -6.57 -9.82
CA MET A 40 2.44 -7.06 -10.86
C MET A 40 1.04 -6.43 -10.74
N PRO A 41 0.31 -6.20 -11.85
CA PRO A 41 -1.03 -5.60 -11.82
C PRO A 41 -2.02 -6.31 -10.89
N GLY A 42 -1.97 -7.65 -10.80
CA GLY A 42 -2.83 -8.40 -9.90
C GLY A 42 -2.54 -8.12 -8.42
N ILE A 43 -1.28 -7.82 -8.06
CA ILE A 43 -0.92 -7.41 -6.69
C ILE A 43 -1.47 -6.03 -6.41
N ALA A 44 -1.23 -5.05 -7.29
CA ALA A 44 -1.76 -3.70 -7.15
C ALA A 44 -3.30 -3.71 -6.96
N GLU A 45 -4.01 -4.51 -7.77
CA GLU A 45 -5.46 -4.70 -7.66
C GLU A 45 -5.87 -5.35 -6.32
N ALA A 46 -5.20 -6.42 -5.91
CA ALA A 46 -5.51 -7.12 -4.65
C ALA A 46 -5.24 -6.25 -3.41
N VAL A 47 -4.23 -5.37 -3.46
CA VAL A 47 -3.92 -4.42 -2.38
C VAL A 47 -4.90 -3.26 -2.39
N ALA A 48 -5.19 -2.67 -3.55
CA ALA A 48 -6.16 -1.58 -3.67
C ALA A 48 -7.57 -2.03 -3.22
N GLY A 49 -7.99 -3.24 -3.63
CA GLY A 49 -9.28 -3.83 -3.29
C GLY A 49 -9.38 -4.44 -1.88
N ALA A 50 -8.29 -4.53 -1.11
CA ALA A 50 -8.33 -5.09 0.24
C ALA A 50 -9.23 -4.25 1.19
N PRO A 51 -9.99 -4.86 2.11
CA PRO A 51 -10.77 -4.12 3.09
C PRO A 51 -9.88 -3.41 4.11
N GLY A 52 -10.22 -2.17 4.46
CA GLY A 52 -9.53 -1.36 5.48
C GLY A 52 -8.80 -0.14 4.92
N CYS A 53 -8.50 0.81 5.82
CA CYS A 53 -7.74 2.01 5.48
C CYS A 53 -6.24 1.69 5.46
N LYS A 54 -5.58 1.88 4.31
CA LYS A 54 -4.13 1.68 4.18
C LYS A 54 -3.42 3.01 4.31
N LEU A 55 -2.34 3.04 5.09
CA LEU A 55 -1.49 4.22 5.20
C LEU A 55 -0.29 4.03 4.29
N LEU A 56 -0.22 4.88 3.26
CA LEU A 56 0.82 4.80 2.25
C LEU A 56 1.90 5.85 2.50
N LEU A 57 3.13 5.39 2.67
CA LEU A 57 4.31 6.25 2.78
C LEU A 57 4.77 6.70 1.41
N LEU A 58 5.07 8.00 1.33
CA LEU A 58 5.70 8.62 0.18
C LEU A 58 7.22 8.45 0.31
N ILE A 59 7.67 7.22 0.08
CA ILE A 59 9.10 6.93 -0.02
C ILE A 59 9.60 7.56 -1.32
N ASN A 60 10.75 8.23 -1.24
CA ASN A 60 11.33 8.97 -2.35
C ASN A 60 11.56 8.05 -3.56
N GLN A 61 10.68 8.12 -4.54
CA GLN A 61 10.83 7.49 -5.85
C GLN A 61 10.88 8.61 -6.89
N PRO A 62 11.99 8.77 -7.62
CA PRO A 62 12.16 9.89 -8.56
C PRO A 62 11.17 9.84 -9.74
N HIS A 63 10.54 8.69 -9.97
CA HIS A 63 9.62 8.48 -11.08
C HIS A 63 8.16 8.83 -10.76
N PHE A 64 7.83 9.14 -9.50
CA PHE A 64 6.47 9.44 -9.07
C PHE A 64 6.40 10.76 -8.32
N GLU A 65 5.61 11.68 -8.86
CA GLU A 65 5.25 12.93 -8.22
C GLU A 65 3.76 12.97 -7.94
N ILE A 66 3.42 13.25 -6.68
CA ILE A 66 2.05 13.37 -6.23
C ILE A 66 1.79 14.85 -6.02
N VAL A 67 0.98 15.42 -6.90
CA VAL A 67 0.61 16.84 -6.85
C VAL A 67 -0.41 17.06 -5.73
N GLY A 68 -0.27 18.16 -4.99
CA GLY A 68 -1.19 18.55 -3.92
C GLY A 68 -0.89 17.94 -2.55
N ILE A 69 0.22 17.20 -2.40
CA ILE A 69 0.67 16.66 -1.11
C ILE A 69 2.09 17.16 -0.82
N GLU A 70 2.31 17.63 0.39
CA GLU A 70 3.64 18.04 0.84
C GLU A 70 4.51 16.81 1.14
N ARG A 71 5.67 16.72 0.49
CA ARG A 71 6.67 15.67 0.79
C ARG A 71 7.37 16.00 2.10
N LYS A 72 7.09 15.21 3.13
CA LYS A 72 7.75 15.32 4.44
C LYS A 72 8.93 14.36 4.52
N ALA A 73 9.90 14.67 5.40
CA ALA A 73 10.97 13.74 5.73
C ALA A 73 10.40 12.40 6.22
N LEU A 74 11.08 11.28 5.94
CA LEU A 74 10.58 9.93 6.26
C LEU A 74 10.19 9.79 7.73
N THR A 75 10.99 10.33 8.65
CA THR A 75 10.71 10.36 10.09
C THR A 75 9.36 11.01 10.40
N LYS A 76 9.06 12.15 9.76
CA LYS A 76 7.79 12.87 9.94
C LYS A 76 6.60 12.12 9.35
N GLN A 77 6.81 11.39 8.25
CA GLN A 77 5.77 10.53 7.69
C GLN A 77 5.46 9.35 8.62
N ILE A 78 6.49 8.75 9.24
CA ILE A 78 6.32 7.66 10.21
C ILE A 78 5.57 8.15 11.45
N GLU A 79 5.96 9.30 12.01
CA GLU A 79 5.25 9.94 13.14
C GLU A 79 3.76 10.14 12.83
N ALA A 80 3.45 10.79 11.70
CA ALA A 80 2.06 11.03 11.28
C ALA A 80 1.27 9.73 11.06
N ALA A 81 1.93 8.69 10.55
CA ALA A 81 1.27 7.41 10.34
C ALA A 81 0.98 6.69 11.67
N ILE A 82 1.88 6.77 12.66
CA ILE A 82 1.65 6.26 14.02
C ILE A 82 0.44 6.98 14.66
N GLU A 83 0.40 8.31 14.58
CA GLU A 83 -0.74 9.10 15.10
C GLU A 83 -2.06 8.68 14.46
N THR A 84 -2.07 8.48 13.14
CA THR A 84 -3.27 8.07 12.40
C THR A 84 -3.73 6.66 12.82
N ILE A 85 -2.80 5.73 13.05
CA ILE A 85 -3.12 4.39 13.56
C ILE A 85 -3.72 4.47 14.95
N GLN A 86 -3.12 5.26 15.85
CA GLN A 86 -3.63 5.44 17.21
C GLN A 86 -5.06 6.00 17.23
N GLN A 87 -5.35 7.00 16.39
CA GLN A 87 -6.69 7.55 16.22
C GLN A 87 -7.68 6.50 15.69
N ALA A 88 -7.27 5.71 14.71
CA ALA A 88 -8.11 4.66 14.13
C ALA A 88 -8.44 3.55 15.13
N ILE A 89 -7.50 3.20 16.02
CA ILE A 89 -7.73 2.25 17.11
C ILE A 89 -8.69 2.86 18.15
N ALA A 90 -8.48 4.12 18.55
CA ALA A 90 -9.32 4.80 19.53
C ALA A 90 -10.77 5.01 19.06
N ALA A 91 -11.00 5.23 17.76
CA ALA A 91 -12.33 5.41 17.18
C ALA A 91 -13.12 4.09 16.97
N SER A 92 -12.47 2.94 17.13
CA SER A 92 -13.06 1.61 16.93
C SER A 92 -13.37 0.88 18.25
N GLY A 93 -13.22 1.57 19.39
CA GLY A 93 -13.47 1.05 20.74
C GLY A 93 -14.82 1.47 21.30
#